data_AF-A0A382Y7I0-F1
#
_entry.id   AF-A0A382Y7I0-F1
#
_cell.length_a   1.000
_cell.length_b   1.000
_cell.length_c   1.000
_cell.angle_alpha   90.00
_cell.angle_beta   90.00
_cell.angle_gamma   90.00
#
_symmetry.space_group_name_H-M   'P 1'
#
loop_
_entity.id
_entity.type
_entity.pdbx_description
1 polymer ?
#
loop_
_entity_poly.entity_id
_entity_poly.type
_entity_poly.pdbx_seq_one_letter_code
_entity_poly.pdbx_strand_id
1 'polypeptide(L)'
;MPVYDKPMIYYPLSTLMLMGIKEVLIISTGEDIPRFERLLGSGENIGMQFSYEIQAEPNGIAQAFLIGEPFIQDDPVTLILGDNLFYGHGYLDFLKGKLENFSGATVFGYQVKDPERYGVVEFDVKGKALSIEEKPKQPKTNYAVPG
;
A
#
# COMPACT_ATOMS: atom_id res chain seq x y z
N MET A 1 -2.78 6.78 15.05
CA MET A 1 -2.83 5.91 16.25
C MET A 1 -1.48 5.22 16.46
N PRO A 2 -1.07 4.91 17.70
CA PRO A 2 0.12 4.11 17.94
C PRO A 2 -0.16 2.61 17.74
N VAL A 3 0.80 1.89 17.19
CA VAL A 3 0.90 0.43 17.28
C VAL A 3 2.12 0.15 18.14
N TYR A 4 1.86 -0.28 19.38
CA TYR A 4 2.86 -0.43 20.43
C TYR A 4 3.61 0.89 20.70
N ASP A 5 4.85 1.01 20.23
CA ASP A 5 5.78 2.12 20.49
C ASP A 5 5.93 3.10 19.32
N LYS A 6 5.24 2.87 18.18
CA LYS A 6 5.40 3.65 16.95
C LYS A 6 4.05 4.10 16.38
N PRO A 7 3.98 5.27 15.71
CA PRO A 7 2.81 5.63 14.90
C PRO A 7 2.53 4.56 13.83
N MET A 8 1.25 4.25 13.61
CA MET A 8 0.80 3.24 12.63
C MET A 8 1.36 3.46 11.22
N ILE A 9 1.51 4.71 10.77
CA ILE A 9 2.05 5.04 9.45
C ILE A 9 3.52 4.61 9.27
N TYR A 10 4.27 4.34 10.35
CA TYR A 10 5.68 3.94 10.24
C TYR A 10 5.84 2.55 9.60
N TYR A 11 4.84 1.69 9.73
CA TYR A 11 4.88 0.32 9.22
C TYR A 11 4.80 0.28 7.69
N PRO A 12 3.81 0.92 7.02
CA PRO A 12 3.78 1.00 5.57
C PRO A 12 4.97 1.80 5.02
N LEU A 13 5.39 2.89 5.68
CA LEU A 13 6.60 3.63 5.26
C LEU A 13 7.85 2.76 5.30
N SER A 14 8.04 1.95 6.34
CA SER A 14 9.19 1.04 6.41
C SER A 14 9.17 0.00 5.28
N THR A 15 7.98 -0.43 4.86
CA THR A 15 7.82 -1.34 3.72
C THR A 15 8.31 -0.66 2.42
N LEU A 16 7.87 0.57 2.16
CA LEU A 16 8.33 1.35 1.00
C LEU A 16 9.84 1.59 1.03
N MET A 17 10.41 1.94 2.19
CA MET A 17 11.85 2.09 2.36
C MET A 17 12.61 0.80 2.05
N LEU A 18 12.10 -0.34 2.50
CA LEU A 18 12.74 -1.64 2.28
C LEU A 18 12.63 -2.11 0.82
N MET A 19 11.60 -1.65 0.10
CA MET A 19 11.49 -1.74 -1.35
C MET A 19 12.46 -0.81 -2.09
N GLY A 20 13.08 0.15 -1.39
CA GLY A 20 13.99 1.13 -1.99
C GLY A 20 13.31 2.38 -2.55
N ILE A 21 12.01 2.55 -2.27
CA ILE A 21 11.22 3.72 -2.68
C ILE A 21 11.55 4.87 -1.73
N LYS A 22 11.92 6.03 -2.30
CA LYS A 22 12.34 7.22 -1.55
C LYS A 22 11.36 8.37 -1.60
N GLU A 23 10.70 8.54 -2.74
CA GLU A 23 9.70 9.58 -2.97
C GLU A 23 8.32 9.02 -2.64
N VAL A 24 7.62 9.64 -1.69
CA VAL A 24 6.34 9.15 -1.19
C VAL A 24 5.36 10.31 -1.03
N LEU A 25 4.20 10.14 -1.65
CA LEU A 25 3.05 11.02 -1.44
C LEU A 25 2.16 10.47 -0.31
N ILE A 26 1.93 11.29 0.72
CA ILE A 26 1.03 10.99 1.83
C ILE A 26 -0.29 11.71 1.59
N ILE A 27 -1.35 10.91 1.40
CA ILE A 27 -2.71 11.42 1.22
C ILE A 27 -3.49 11.18 2.50
N SER A 28 -4.12 12.23 3.03
CA SER A 28 -4.93 12.15 4.25
C SER A 28 -6.03 13.22 4.27
N THR A 29 -6.87 13.20 5.30
CA THR A 29 -7.86 14.27 5.55
C THR A 29 -7.16 15.62 5.78
N GLY A 30 -7.86 16.72 5.47
CA GLY A 30 -7.34 18.07 5.70
C GLY A 30 -7.01 18.37 7.18
N GLU A 31 -7.68 17.69 8.12
CA GLU A 31 -7.42 17.83 9.54
C GLU A 31 -6.13 17.11 9.98
N ASP A 32 -5.77 16.01 9.32
CA ASP A 32 -4.64 15.16 9.72
C ASP A 32 -3.34 15.46 8.97
N ILE A 33 -3.39 16.06 7.77
CA ILE A 33 -2.18 16.43 7.01
C ILE A 33 -1.19 17.26 7.86
N PRO A 34 -1.61 18.32 8.57
CA PRO A 34 -0.68 19.08 9.42
C PRO A 34 -0.05 18.25 10.55
N ARG A 35 -0.69 17.14 10.97
CA ARG A 35 -0.15 16.22 11.98
C ARG A 35 0.89 15.30 11.36
N PHE A 36 0.67 14.82 10.14
CA PHE A 36 1.65 14.04 9.40
C PHE A 36 2.88 14.88 9.04
N GLU A 37 2.70 16.11 8.58
CA GLU A 37 3.81 17.04 8.32
C GLU A 37 4.65 17.30 9.57
N ARG A 38 4.01 17.48 10.73
CA ARG A 38 4.71 17.65 12.01
C ARG A 38 5.49 16.40 12.43
N LEU A 39 4.96 15.22 12.14
CA LEU A 39 5.55 13.95 12.52
C LEU A 39 6.72 13.56 11.62
N LEU A 40 6.57 13.75 10.31
CA LEU A 40 7.45 13.18 9.27
C LEU A 40 8.32 14.24 8.59
N GLY A 41 7.90 15.51 8.60
CA GLY A 41 8.60 16.61 7.94
C GLY A 41 8.80 16.36 6.44
N SER A 42 9.94 16.76 5.89
CA SER A 42 10.31 16.45 4.50
C SER A 42 10.73 15.00 4.30
N GLY A 43 10.99 14.22 5.36
CA GLY A 43 11.56 12.88 5.28
C GLY A 43 13.08 12.82 5.08
N GLU A 44 13.74 13.96 4.83
CA GLU A 44 15.19 14.01 4.51
C GLU A 44 16.05 13.36 5.61
N ASN A 45 15.67 13.54 6.88
CA ASN A 45 16.38 12.98 8.04
C ASN A 45 16.43 11.43 8.06
N ILE A 46 15.55 10.77 7.30
CA ILE A 46 15.50 9.31 7.16
C ILE A 46 15.80 8.86 5.72
N GLY A 47 16.32 9.76 4.87
CA GLY A 47 16.66 9.47 3.48
C GLY A 47 15.46 9.28 2.55
N MET A 48 14.30 9.82 2.92
CA MET A 48 13.07 9.85 2.12
C MET A 48 12.71 11.28 1.70
N GLN A 49 11.73 11.41 0.81
CA GLN A 49 11.13 12.67 0.40
C GLN A 49 9.61 12.53 0.48
N PHE A 50 9.00 13.31 1.36
CA PHE A 50 7.55 13.29 1.59
C PHE A 50 6.87 14.49 0.96
N SER A 51 5.84 14.21 0.16
CA SER A 51 4.84 15.15 -0.31
C SER A 51 3.51 14.88 0.39
N TYR A 52 2.65 15.89 0.47
CA TYR A 52 1.40 15.82 1.23
C TYR A 52 0.25 16.33 0.40
N GLU A 53 -0.85 15.58 0.33
CA GLU A 53 -2.06 16.00 -0.38
C GLU A 53 -3.33 15.69 0.42
N ILE A 54 -4.35 16.52 0.23
CA ILE A 54 -5.62 16.40 0.96
C ILE A 54 -6.62 15.57 0.16
N GLN A 55 -7.14 14.52 0.77
CA GLN A 55 -8.37 13.86 0.35
C GLN A 55 -9.55 14.47 1.12
N ALA A 56 -10.35 15.29 0.44
CA ALA A 56 -11.48 15.98 1.06
C ALA A 56 -12.58 15.01 1.52
N GLU A 57 -12.84 13.95 0.74
CA GLU A 57 -13.86 12.94 1.01
C GLU A 57 -13.35 11.54 0.66
N PRO A 58 -13.70 10.49 1.43
CA PRO A 58 -13.21 9.13 1.22
C PRO A 58 -13.95 8.43 0.07
N ASN A 59 -13.68 8.85 -1.18
CA ASN A 59 -14.33 8.29 -2.39
C ASN A 59 -13.71 6.98 -2.89
N GLY A 60 -13.00 6.27 -2.01
CA GLY A 60 -12.37 4.99 -2.30
C GLY A 60 -10.88 5.09 -2.66
N ILE A 61 -10.22 3.92 -2.64
CA ILE A 61 -8.76 3.78 -2.75
C ILE A 61 -8.25 4.28 -4.11
N ALA A 62 -9.00 4.04 -5.19
CA ALA A 62 -8.62 4.46 -6.54
C ALA A 62 -8.49 6.00 -6.70
N GLN A 63 -9.14 6.78 -5.83
CA GLN A 63 -9.01 8.24 -5.84
C GLN A 63 -7.57 8.69 -5.56
N ALA A 64 -6.74 7.87 -4.90
CA ALA A 64 -5.34 8.17 -4.66
C ALA A 64 -4.56 8.44 -5.95
N PHE A 65 -4.90 7.76 -7.06
CA PHE A 65 -4.26 7.97 -8.36
C PHE A 65 -4.69 9.28 -9.03
N LEU A 66 -5.89 9.77 -8.74
CA LEU A 66 -6.36 11.07 -9.25
C LEU A 66 -5.72 12.22 -8.48
N ILE A 67 -5.66 12.11 -7.15
CA ILE A 67 -5.02 13.10 -6.28
C ILE A 67 -3.51 13.14 -6.55
N GLY A 68 -2.89 11.96 -6.69
CA GLY A 68 -1.47 11.82 -6.92
C GLY A 68 -1.02 11.97 -8.38
N GLU A 69 -1.91 12.23 -9.34
CA GLU A 69 -1.56 12.34 -10.76
C GLU A 69 -0.36 13.27 -11.02
N PRO A 70 -0.29 14.49 -10.44
CA PRO A 70 0.86 15.39 -10.65
C PRO A 70 2.17 14.88 -10.03
N PHE A 71 2.08 14.05 -8.99
CA PHE A 71 3.21 13.43 -8.30
C PHE A 71 3.72 12.18 -9.05
N ILE A 72 2.80 11.37 -9.58
CA ILE A 72 3.11 10.10 -10.27
C ILE A 72 3.71 10.36 -11.66
N GLN A 73 3.16 11.32 -12.41
CA GLN A 73 3.57 11.60 -13.78
C GLN A 73 3.57 10.32 -14.64
N ASP A 74 4.71 9.99 -15.26
CA ASP A 74 4.89 8.80 -16.11
C ASP A 74 5.62 7.64 -15.38
N ASP A 75 5.89 7.77 -14.08
CA ASP A 75 6.66 6.80 -13.32
C ASP A 75 5.80 5.64 -12.77
N PRO A 76 6.39 4.43 -12.60
CA PRO A 76 5.70 3.34 -11.93
C PRO A 76 5.45 3.68 -10.44
N VAL A 77 4.25 3.39 -9.96
CA VAL A 77 3.81 3.72 -8.59
C VAL A 77 3.49 2.47 -7.77
N THR A 78 3.78 2.54 -6.47
CA THR A 78 3.31 1.58 -5.47
C THR A 78 2.31 2.25 -4.55
N LEU A 79 1.16 1.62 -4.35
CA LEU A 79 0.16 2.05 -3.37
C LEU A 79 0.18 1.09 -2.18
N ILE A 80 0.14 1.65 -0.97
CA ILE A 80 0.03 0.91 0.28
C ILE A 80 -0.91 1.67 1.23
N LEU A 81 -1.86 0.98 1.86
CA LEU A 81 -2.72 1.63 2.85
C LEU A 81 -1.96 1.98 4.14
N GLY A 82 -2.28 3.14 4.71
CA GLY A 82 -1.62 3.70 5.89
C GLY A 82 -1.80 2.89 7.18
N ASP A 83 -2.73 1.94 7.19
CA ASP A 83 -3.08 1.05 8.30
C ASP A 83 -2.63 -0.41 8.08
N ASN A 84 -1.90 -0.71 7.01
CA ASN A 84 -1.38 -2.05 6.75
C ASN A 84 -0.02 -2.30 7.39
N LEU A 85 0.08 -3.44 8.08
CA LEU A 85 1.26 -3.90 8.78
C LEU A 85 1.72 -5.22 8.19
N PHE A 86 2.88 -5.22 7.53
CA PHE A 86 3.50 -6.40 6.96
C PHE A 86 4.68 -6.86 7.82
N TYR A 87 4.71 -8.15 8.14
CA TYR A 87 5.80 -8.78 8.88
C TYR A 87 5.93 -10.25 8.49
N GLY A 88 7.16 -10.71 8.25
CA GLY A 88 7.41 -12.11 7.92
C GLY A 88 8.85 -12.37 7.48
N HIS A 89 9.31 -13.61 7.66
CA HIS A 89 10.63 -14.03 7.21
C HIS A 89 10.65 -14.11 5.67
N GLY A 90 11.71 -13.62 5.02
CA GLY A 90 11.87 -13.63 3.55
C GLY A 90 11.01 -12.61 2.79
N TYR A 91 10.21 -11.80 3.48
CA TYR A 91 9.34 -10.78 2.89
C TYR A 91 10.10 -9.77 2.02
N LEU A 92 11.30 -9.39 2.46
CA LEU A 92 12.13 -8.39 1.79
C LEU A 92 12.71 -8.86 0.47
N ASP A 93 13.20 -10.10 0.43
CA ASP A 93 13.77 -10.68 -0.78
C ASP A 93 12.70 -10.87 -1.86
N PHE A 94 11.48 -11.21 -1.42
CA PHE A 94 10.32 -11.30 -2.30
C PHE A 94 9.93 -9.94 -2.90
N LEU A 95 9.94 -8.86 -2.12
CA LEU A 95 9.57 -7.53 -2.61
C LEU A 95 10.59 -6.93 -3.57
N LYS A 96 11.89 -6.98 -3.24
CA LYS A 96 12.95 -6.37 -4.06
C LYS A 96 13.00 -6.95 -5.47
N GLY A 97 12.92 -8.29 -5.58
CA GLY A 97 12.96 -8.96 -6.88
C GLY A 97 11.77 -8.66 -7.80
N LYS A 98 10.67 -8.09 -7.28
CA LYS A 98 9.48 -7.72 -8.08
C LYS A 98 9.57 -6.33 -8.70
N LEU A 99 10.44 -5.47 -8.18
CA LEU A 99 10.63 -4.11 -8.72
C LEU A 99 11.55 -4.11 -9.94
N GLU A 100 12.54 -5.00 -10.00
CA GLU A 100 13.63 -4.93 -11.01
C GLU A 100 13.21 -5.24 -12.46
N ASN A 101 11.97 -5.67 -12.73
CA ASN A 101 11.45 -5.89 -14.10
C ASN A 101 9.92 -5.73 -14.14
N PHE A 102 9.40 -4.73 -13.41
CA PHE A 102 7.96 -4.54 -13.28
C PHE A 102 7.30 -4.18 -14.62
N SER A 103 6.24 -4.90 -14.97
CA SER A 103 5.37 -4.59 -16.11
C SER A 103 3.93 -4.97 -15.76
N GLY A 104 2.98 -4.07 -16.01
CA GLY A 104 1.57 -4.26 -15.69
C GLY A 104 1.24 -3.86 -14.25
N ALA A 105 0.55 -4.73 -13.51
CA ALA A 105 0.16 -4.51 -12.13
C ALA A 105 0.48 -5.74 -11.28
N THR A 106 0.95 -5.54 -10.05
CA THR A 106 1.17 -6.60 -9.07
C THR A 106 0.36 -6.29 -7.83
N VAL A 107 -0.40 -7.28 -7.37
CA VAL A 107 -1.09 -7.26 -6.08
C VAL A 107 -0.57 -8.41 -5.23
N PHE A 108 -0.60 -8.25 -3.91
CA PHE A 108 -0.23 -9.30 -2.99
C PHE A 108 -1.49 -10.07 -2.57
N GLY A 109 -1.40 -11.38 -2.48
CA GLY A 109 -2.45 -12.22 -1.90
C GLY A 109 -2.00 -12.71 -0.54
N TYR A 110 -2.83 -12.57 0.49
CA TYR A 110 -2.59 -13.10 1.82
C TYR A 110 -3.70 -14.04 2.24
N GLN A 111 -3.33 -15.19 2.81
CA GLN A 111 -4.31 -16.18 3.24
C GLN A 111 -5.00 -15.70 4.53
N VAL A 112 -6.31 -15.53 4.48
CA VAL A 112 -7.14 -15.09 5.61
C VAL A 112 -8.17 -16.16 5.99
N LYS A 113 -8.68 -16.08 7.22
CA LYS A 113 -9.75 -16.97 7.68
C LYS A 113 -11.13 -16.57 7.15
N ASP A 114 -11.37 -15.27 7.03
CA ASP A 114 -12.66 -14.67 6.67
C ASP A 114 -12.53 -13.85 5.35
N PRO A 115 -12.33 -14.50 4.20
CA PRO A 115 -12.05 -13.84 2.91
C PRO A 115 -13.20 -12.98 2.38
N GLU A 116 -14.45 -13.24 2.76
CA GLU A 116 -15.65 -12.51 2.33
C GLU A 116 -15.66 -11.02 2.73
N ARG A 117 -14.75 -10.59 3.59
CA ARG A 117 -14.61 -9.21 4.05
C ARG A 117 -13.74 -8.34 3.12
N TYR A 118 -13.04 -8.97 2.18
CA TYR A 118 -11.99 -8.35 1.37
C TYR A 118 -12.19 -8.62 -0.14
N GLY A 119 -11.34 -8.03 -0.97
CA GLY A 119 -11.15 -8.47 -2.34
C GLY A 119 -10.47 -9.83 -2.36
N VAL A 120 -11.14 -10.84 -2.92
CA VAL A 120 -10.63 -12.22 -2.99
C VAL A 120 -10.09 -12.48 -4.37
N VAL A 121 -8.86 -12.98 -4.45
CA VAL A 121 -8.16 -13.26 -5.71
C VAL A 121 -8.03 -14.76 -5.94
N GLU A 122 -8.34 -15.18 -7.15
CA GLU A 122 -8.12 -16.54 -7.64
C GLU A 122 -6.83 -16.57 -8.45
N PHE A 123 -5.98 -17.58 -8.22
CA PHE A 123 -4.73 -17.77 -8.95
C PHE A 123 -4.73 -19.10 -9.71
N ASP A 124 -4.02 -19.15 -10.83
CA ASP A 124 -3.65 -20.41 -11.48
C ASP A 124 -2.45 -21.09 -10.77
N VAL A 125 -2.09 -22.29 -11.25
CA VAL A 125 -0.97 -23.07 -10.71
C VAL A 125 0.41 -22.41 -10.85
N LYS A 126 0.53 -21.36 -11.67
CA LYS A 126 1.76 -20.58 -11.87
C LYS A 126 1.73 -19.25 -11.11
N GLY A 127 0.67 -18.97 -10.34
CA GLY A 127 0.50 -17.74 -9.57
C GLY A 127 -0.04 -16.55 -10.38
N LYS A 128 -0.59 -16.77 -11.59
CA LYS A 128 -1.27 -15.71 -12.35
C LYS A 128 -2.68 -15.51 -11.81
N ALA A 129 -3.07 -14.27 -11.52
CA ALA A 129 -4.42 -13.94 -11.11
C ALA A 129 -5.43 -14.21 -12.26
N LEU A 130 -6.48 -14.97 -11.96
CA LEU A 130 -7.55 -15.36 -12.89
C LEU A 130 -8.79 -14.48 -12.70
N SER A 131 -9.16 -14.22 -11.45
CA SER A 131 -10.30 -13.36 -11.09
C SER A 131 -10.04 -12.63 -9.78
N ILE A 132 -10.69 -11.47 -9.60
CA ILE A 132 -10.77 -10.74 -8.34
C ILE A 132 -12.23 -10.34 -8.09
N GLU A 133 -12.73 -10.61 -6.89
CA GLU A 133 -14.11 -10.31 -6.49
C GLU A 133 -14.11 -9.54 -5.18
N GLU A 134 -14.77 -8.38 -5.15
CA GLU A 134 -14.88 -7.55 -3.95
C GLU A 134 -15.98 -8.10 -3.03
N LYS A 135 -15.60 -8.55 -1.83
CA LYS A 135 -16.49 -9.06 -0.77
C LYS A 135 -17.46 -10.15 -1.26
N PRO A 136 -16.95 -11.26 -1.83
CA PRO A 136 -17.80 -12.30 -2.40
C PRO A 136 -18.57 -13.03 -1.31
N LYS A 137 -19.85 -13.33 -1.58
CA LYS A 137 -20.66 -14.16 -0.67
C LYS A 137 -20.19 -15.62 -0.61
N GLN A 138 -19.55 -16.10 -1.67
CA GLN A 138 -18.99 -17.44 -1.80
C GLN A 138 -17.57 -17.33 -2.37
N PRO A 139 -16.57 -17.12 -1.51
CA PRO A 139 -15.18 -16.89 -1.92
C PRO A 139 -14.62 -18.14 -2.62
N LYS A 140 -14.01 -17.95 -3.80
CA LYS A 140 -13.36 -19.04 -4.56
C LYS A 140 -12.07 -19.54 -3.91
N THR A 141 -11.39 -18.65 -3.19
CA THR A 141 -10.15 -18.94 -2.47
C THR A 141 -10.15 -18.22 -1.12
N ASN A 142 -9.19 -18.57 -0.26
CA ASN A 142 -8.96 -17.86 0.99
C ASN A 142 -7.89 -16.76 0.87
N TYR A 143 -7.50 -16.38 -0.35
CA TYR A 143 -6.51 -15.34 -0.59
C TYR A 143 -7.19 -13.98 -0.74
N ALA A 144 -7.04 -13.14 0.27
CA ALA A 144 -7.45 -11.75 0.21
C ALA A 144 -6.33 -10.90 -0.38
N VAL A 145 -6.68 -9.84 -1.11
CA VAL A 145 -5.76 -8.79 -1.51
C VAL A 145 -5.75 -7.74 -0.39
N PRO A 146 -4.70 -7.66 0.45
CA PRO A 146 -4.54 -6.52 1.34
C PRO A 146 -4.24 -5.28 0.49
N GLY A 147 -4.61 -4.12 1.00
CA GLY A 147 -4.28 -2.85 0.36
C GLY A 147 -2.83 -2.39 0.54
#